data_AF-J6EV36-F1
#
_entry.id   AF-J6EV36-F1
#
_cell.length_a   1.000
_cell.length_b   1.000
_cell.length_c   1.000
_cell.angle_alpha   90.00
_cell.angle_beta   90.00
_cell.angle_gamma   90.00
#
_symmetry.space_group_name_H-M   'P 1'
#
loop_
_entity.id
_entity.type
_entity.pdbx_description
1 polymer ?
#
loop_
_entity_poly.entity_id
_entity_poly.type
_entity_poly.pdbx_seq_one_letter_code
_entity_poly.pdbx_strand_id
1 'polypeptide(L)'
;MLLFKTLVAGLLPLAAALPPITRTGKYLYDQNGERFFIKPQGRLAEQTADNEEHGGFPEPDSYIDPLSSKDNCTRDLPHLQELGVNAVRVYSVDPSKNHDDCMKLFDDNGIYVLLDLSLPANGSINRAAPSWTTALLDEYMRTIDVFNKYDNVLAYSVGNEVVSRAVNTDAAPFVKAAARDIKAYLRSIGSNAMVSYSAVDGDSNFRGGVAEYLTCGNDSVTIDLYGLNNYAWCGSSSVTASTWSNMVDDFKNVPVATYMSEYGCIEVKPRLWQEVDALYGDTTVTDVFSGGVAFSYFPTSDGYGMVEFGGDGKDVTVSTDFTNLAQHLKNVTTAKTPAQSAAQTGSIECPADGAKINASSKLPPTPNKAACNCVNDNALSCHVISATANDPAKMGALTDYACSLLGQANTSVTCENISGNGSTGVYGSLSFCSPEVKLNYAMSSFWETDQKATSCDFGGNATLTPNTPNTQASSEVAAKCLANASAVTTPSATQGGPSQTTGVAPTAVVSGGKDAGSDGGDKKDDNKNSGANAVFASLSMVVLAVAGAVIAA
;
A
#
# COMPACT_ATOMS: atom_id res chain seq x y z
N MET A 1 -9.06 48.38 -52.15
CA MET A 1 -9.15 47.11 -51.40
C MET A 1 -7.79 46.82 -50.77
N LEU A 2 -7.59 47.17 -49.50
CA LEU A 2 -6.53 46.59 -48.67
C LEU A 2 -7.21 46.15 -47.37
N LEU A 3 -7.42 44.84 -47.22
CA LEU A 3 -7.87 44.24 -45.98
C LEU A 3 -6.67 44.13 -45.03
N PHE A 4 -6.70 44.88 -43.93
CA PHE A 4 -5.89 44.58 -42.75
C PHE A 4 -6.47 43.33 -42.08
N LYS A 5 -5.73 42.22 -42.13
CA LYS A 5 -5.99 41.05 -41.28
C LYS A 5 -5.38 41.31 -39.90
N THR A 6 -6.22 41.62 -38.93
CA THR A 6 -5.85 41.63 -37.51
C THR A 6 -5.62 40.19 -37.06
N LEU A 7 -4.38 39.84 -36.76
CA LEU A 7 -4.02 38.55 -36.17
C LEU A 7 -4.33 38.63 -34.66
N VAL A 8 -5.45 38.04 -34.24
CA VAL A 8 -5.73 37.83 -32.81
C VAL A 8 -4.88 36.63 -32.38
N ALA A 9 -3.75 36.90 -31.73
CA ALA A 9 -2.99 35.86 -31.02
C ALA A 9 -3.80 35.45 -29.80
N GLY A 10 -4.46 34.29 -29.88
CA GLY A 10 -5.09 33.67 -28.71
C GLY A 10 -4.00 33.27 -27.72
N LEU A 11 -3.97 33.91 -26.55
CA LEU A 11 -3.28 33.36 -25.39
C LEU A 11 -4.01 32.06 -25.03
N LEU A 12 -3.41 30.92 -25.41
CA LEU A 12 -3.71 29.65 -24.76
C LEU A 12 -3.36 29.82 -23.28
N PRO A 13 -4.30 29.61 -22.34
CA PRO A 13 -3.90 29.50 -20.94
C PRO A 13 -2.94 28.31 -20.85
N LEU A 14 -1.69 28.56 -20.49
CA LEU A 14 -0.86 27.49 -19.96
C LEU A 14 -1.57 27.06 -18.68
N ALA A 15 -2.14 25.85 -18.68
CA ALA A 15 -2.46 25.17 -17.44
C ALA A 15 -1.14 25.04 -16.68
N ALA A 16 -0.98 25.84 -15.62
CA ALA A 16 0.15 25.71 -14.72
C ALA A 16 -0.09 24.46 -13.89
N ALA A 17 0.93 23.60 -13.76
CA ALA A 17 0.90 22.45 -12.88
C ALA A 17 0.46 22.87 -11.46
N LEU A 18 -0.24 21.99 -10.77
CA LEU A 18 -0.65 22.26 -9.41
C LEU A 18 0.58 22.55 -8.53
N PRO A 19 0.58 23.65 -7.76
CA PRO A 19 1.76 24.03 -6.99
C PRO A 19 2.16 22.95 -5.98
N PRO A 20 3.46 22.70 -5.75
CA PRO A 20 3.85 21.70 -4.75
C PRO A 20 3.43 22.14 -3.34
N ILE A 21 2.91 21.21 -2.55
CA ILE A 21 2.73 21.37 -1.10
C ILE A 21 4.03 21.04 -0.40
N THR A 22 4.44 21.89 0.54
CA THR A 22 5.67 21.72 1.30
C THR A 22 5.38 21.43 2.76
N ARG A 23 6.28 20.70 3.43
CA ARG A 23 6.26 20.52 4.88
C ARG A 23 7.24 21.49 5.53
N THR A 24 6.85 22.12 6.63
CA THR A 24 7.79 22.82 7.52
C THR A 24 7.46 22.45 8.96
N GLY A 25 8.36 21.68 9.57
CA GLY A 25 8.08 21.05 10.87
C GLY A 25 6.88 20.12 10.80
N LYS A 26 5.89 20.37 11.67
CA LYS A 26 4.66 19.58 11.79
C LYS A 26 3.47 20.10 10.98
N TYR A 27 3.69 21.05 10.06
CA TYR A 27 2.62 21.64 9.27
C TYR A 27 2.91 21.56 7.78
N LEU A 28 1.82 21.52 7.01
CA LEU A 28 1.83 21.60 5.55
C LEU A 28 1.52 23.02 5.09
N TYR A 29 2.11 23.41 3.96
CA TYR A 29 2.00 24.75 3.40
C TYR A 29 1.81 24.72 1.89
N ASP A 30 0.93 25.57 1.40
CA ASP A 30 0.80 25.86 -0.02
C ASP A 30 1.93 26.79 -0.52
N GLN A 31 1.91 27.12 -1.82
CA GLN A 31 2.89 28.03 -2.42
C GLN A 31 2.87 29.46 -1.85
N ASN A 32 1.80 29.86 -1.17
CA ASN A 32 1.66 31.17 -0.54
C ASN A 32 2.17 31.18 0.90
N GLY A 33 2.58 30.02 1.43
CA GLY A 33 2.99 29.86 2.82
C GLY A 33 1.80 29.81 3.80
N GLU A 34 0.57 29.57 3.31
CA GLU A 34 -0.62 29.35 4.13
C GLU A 34 -0.76 27.87 4.49
N ARG A 35 -1.32 27.57 5.68
CA ARG A 35 -1.55 26.20 6.15
C ARG A 35 -2.37 25.40 5.12
N PHE A 36 -1.82 24.30 4.64
CA PHE A 36 -2.53 23.33 3.82
C PHE A 36 -3.14 22.26 4.72
N PHE A 37 -4.44 22.00 4.55
CA PHE A 37 -5.15 20.91 5.22
C PHE A 37 -5.55 19.88 4.18
N ILE A 38 -5.24 18.62 4.43
CA ILE A 38 -5.58 17.52 3.54
C ILE A 38 -7.08 17.22 3.68
N LYS A 39 -7.83 17.12 2.58
CA LYS A 39 -9.23 16.67 2.54
C LYS A 39 -9.48 15.52 1.55
N PRO A 40 -9.02 14.27 1.76
CA PRO A 40 -9.20 13.16 0.81
C PRO A 40 -10.41 12.25 1.04
N GLN A 41 -10.60 11.27 0.14
CA GLN A 41 -11.56 10.17 0.26
C GLN A 41 -10.98 8.83 -0.20
N GLY A 42 -11.45 7.72 0.40
CA GLY A 42 -10.97 6.35 0.19
C GLY A 42 -12.05 5.32 -0.17
N ARG A 43 -11.67 4.04 -0.32
CA ARG A 43 -12.53 2.84 -0.43
C ARG A 43 -11.86 1.66 0.28
N LEU A 44 -12.65 0.80 0.94
CA LEU A 44 -12.23 -0.42 1.65
C LEU A 44 -12.66 -1.71 0.94
N ALA A 45 -12.27 -2.86 1.51
CA ALA A 45 -12.69 -4.19 1.13
C ALA A 45 -13.08 -5.11 2.32
N GLU A 46 -13.48 -6.36 2.01
CA GLU A 46 -14.20 -7.33 2.87
C GLU A 46 -13.36 -8.16 3.88
N GLN A 47 -13.99 -8.60 4.98
CA GLN A 47 -13.40 -9.35 6.12
C GLN A 47 -13.16 -10.85 5.89
N THR A 48 -12.09 -11.41 6.50
CA THR A 48 -11.78 -12.86 6.58
C THR A 48 -11.32 -13.28 7.99
N ALA A 49 -11.42 -14.58 8.32
CA ALA A 49 -11.10 -15.12 9.65
C ALA A 49 -9.61 -15.05 10.05
N ASP A 50 -8.67 -15.17 9.10
CA ASP A 50 -7.21 -15.07 9.37
C ASP A 50 -6.79 -13.66 9.83
N ASN A 51 -7.51 -12.63 9.36
CA ASN A 51 -7.27 -11.23 9.71
C ASN A 51 -7.66 -10.92 11.17
N GLU A 52 -8.67 -11.60 11.71
CA GLU A 52 -9.10 -11.40 13.10
C GLU A 52 -8.07 -11.91 14.11
N GLU A 53 -7.45 -13.06 13.80
CA GLU A 53 -6.47 -13.73 14.66
C GLU A 53 -5.18 -12.90 14.83
N HIS A 54 -4.68 -12.31 13.73
CA HIS A 54 -3.41 -11.57 13.71
C HIS A 54 -3.56 -10.04 13.85
N GLY A 55 -4.81 -9.55 13.84
CA GLY A 55 -5.15 -8.15 14.09
C GLY A 55 -4.96 -7.20 12.92
N GLY A 56 -5.78 -6.15 12.89
CA GLY A 56 -5.79 -5.09 11.88
C GLY A 56 -6.83 -5.32 10.77
N PHE A 57 -7.02 -4.30 9.93
CA PHE A 57 -8.03 -4.30 8.88
C PHE A 57 -7.80 -5.41 7.83
N PRO A 58 -8.87 -6.02 7.28
CA PRO A 58 -8.76 -6.98 6.18
C PRO A 58 -8.17 -6.37 4.91
N GLU A 59 -7.21 -7.07 4.29
CA GLU A 59 -6.76 -6.78 2.93
C GLU A 59 -7.52 -7.66 1.92
N PRO A 60 -8.02 -7.12 0.80
CA PRO A 60 -8.69 -7.93 -0.21
C PRO A 60 -7.73 -8.78 -1.03
N ASP A 61 -8.23 -9.86 -1.63
CA ASP A 61 -7.44 -10.67 -2.58
C ASP A 61 -7.20 -9.96 -3.94
N SER A 62 -7.93 -8.88 -4.21
CA SER A 62 -7.82 -8.10 -5.46
C SER A 62 -8.21 -6.64 -5.25
N TYR A 63 -7.90 -5.79 -6.21
CA TYR A 63 -8.24 -4.38 -6.18
C TYR A 63 -8.70 -3.87 -7.56
N ILE A 64 -9.41 -2.74 -7.54
CA ILE A 64 -9.74 -1.96 -8.75
C ILE A 64 -8.93 -0.68 -8.66
N ASP A 65 -8.15 -0.38 -9.70
CA ASP A 65 -7.44 0.89 -9.83
C ASP A 65 -8.43 2.01 -10.22
N PRO A 66 -8.75 2.95 -9.31
CA PRO A 66 -9.73 4.00 -9.59
C PRO A 66 -9.17 5.10 -10.51
N LEU A 67 -7.84 5.20 -10.66
CA LEU A 67 -7.15 6.23 -11.43
C LEU A 67 -6.87 5.80 -12.88
N SER A 68 -7.16 4.55 -13.24
CA SER A 68 -6.92 4.00 -14.58
C SER A 68 -8.05 4.24 -15.59
N SER A 69 -9.18 4.83 -15.16
CA SER A 69 -10.38 4.99 -15.98
C SER A 69 -10.83 6.45 -16.04
N LYS A 70 -10.58 7.08 -17.20
CA LYS A 70 -11.04 8.45 -17.49
C LYS A 70 -12.53 8.63 -17.22
N ASP A 71 -13.36 7.68 -17.67
CA ASP A 71 -14.82 7.78 -17.53
C ASP A 71 -15.23 7.78 -16.05
N ASN A 72 -14.61 6.96 -15.21
CA ASN A 72 -14.88 6.93 -13.77
C ASN A 72 -14.45 8.25 -13.11
N CYS A 73 -13.21 8.71 -13.35
CA CYS A 73 -12.71 9.95 -12.78
C CYS A 73 -13.53 11.17 -13.23
N THR A 74 -13.99 11.19 -14.49
CA THR A 74 -14.84 12.25 -15.03
C THR A 74 -16.24 12.23 -14.41
N ARG A 75 -16.80 11.04 -14.19
CA ARG A 75 -18.08 10.85 -13.50
C ARG A 75 -18.01 11.33 -12.05
N ASP A 76 -16.93 11.03 -11.34
CA ASP A 76 -16.82 11.27 -9.90
C ASP A 76 -16.36 12.72 -9.58
N LEU A 77 -15.62 13.39 -10.48
CA LEU A 77 -15.08 14.74 -10.27
C LEU A 77 -16.13 15.78 -9.82
N PRO A 78 -17.32 15.90 -10.44
CA PRO A 78 -18.32 16.87 -10.00
C PRO A 78 -18.71 16.71 -8.51
N HIS A 79 -18.72 15.47 -8.01
CA HIS A 79 -19.01 15.19 -6.60
C HIS A 79 -17.83 15.50 -5.69
N LEU A 80 -16.60 15.27 -6.14
CA LEU A 80 -15.39 15.71 -5.42
C LEU A 80 -15.36 17.26 -5.31
N GLN A 81 -15.69 17.95 -6.39
CA GLN A 81 -15.82 19.41 -6.40
C GLN A 81 -16.96 19.89 -5.50
N GLU A 82 -18.10 19.17 -5.49
CA GLU A 82 -19.22 19.49 -4.61
C GLU A 82 -18.85 19.37 -3.14
N LEU A 83 -18.01 18.40 -2.75
CA LEU A 83 -17.48 18.29 -1.39
C LEU A 83 -16.45 19.37 -1.07
N GLY A 84 -15.82 19.97 -2.07
CA GLY A 84 -14.72 20.93 -1.90
C GLY A 84 -13.45 20.26 -1.38
N VAL A 85 -13.22 18.99 -1.76
CA VAL A 85 -11.98 18.28 -1.44
C VAL A 85 -10.82 18.81 -2.28
N ASN A 86 -9.62 18.81 -1.70
CA ASN A 86 -8.38 19.20 -2.37
C ASN A 86 -7.41 18.03 -2.51
N ALA A 87 -7.79 16.83 -2.07
CA ALA A 87 -6.98 15.63 -2.21
C ALA A 87 -7.86 14.40 -2.37
N VAL A 88 -7.28 13.26 -2.74
CA VAL A 88 -7.85 11.91 -2.64
C VAL A 88 -6.80 10.95 -2.06
N ARG A 89 -7.24 9.93 -1.31
CA ARG A 89 -6.34 8.87 -0.82
C ARG A 89 -6.65 7.59 -1.59
N VAL A 90 -5.67 7.10 -2.33
CA VAL A 90 -5.82 5.95 -3.21
C VAL A 90 -4.98 4.80 -2.66
N TYR A 91 -5.65 3.70 -2.31
CA TYR A 91 -5.03 2.57 -1.61
C TYR A 91 -4.28 1.63 -2.56
N SER A 92 -4.66 1.57 -3.83
CA SER A 92 -4.08 0.65 -4.79
C SER A 92 -4.23 1.16 -6.22
N VAL A 93 -3.17 1.02 -7.00
CA VAL A 93 -3.12 1.32 -8.43
C VAL A 93 -2.37 0.19 -9.16
N ASP A 94 -2.69 -0.02 -10.42
CA ASP A 94 -1.99 -0.96 -11.29
C ASP A 94 -0.96 -0.17 -12.12
N PRO A 95 0.35 -0.25 -11.82
CA PRO A 95 1.37 0.50 -12.55
C PRO A 95 1.52 0.10 -14.02
N SER A 96 0.86 -0.97 -14.49
CA SER A 96 0.82 -1.33 -15.92
C SER A 96 -0.21 -0.53 -16.74
N LYS A 97 -1.12 0.21 -16.08
CA LYS A 97 -2.17 1.01 -16.72
C LYS A 97 -1.72 2.44 -16.98
N ASN A 98 -2.50 3.14 -17.81
CA ASN A 98 -2.32 4.57 -18.04
C ASN A 98 -3.21 5.35 -17.05
N HIS A 99 -2.63 6.35 -16.39
CA HIS A 99 -3.34 7.23 -15.44
C HIS A 99 -3.34 8.70 -15.87
N ASP A 100 -2.86 9.00 -17.08
CA ASP A 100 -2.62 10.37 -17.56
C ASP A 100 -3.90 11.21 -17.53
N ASP A 101 -5.01 10.63 -17.99
CA ASP A 101 -6.30 11.32 -18.06
C ASP A 101 -6.85 11.68 -16.67
N CYS A 102 -6.84 10.74 -15.72
CA CYS A 102 -7.35 10.97 -14.36
C CYS A 102 -6.44 11.92 -13.57
N MET A 103 -5.13 11.70 -13.63
CA MET A 103 -4.17 12.53 -12.91
C MET A 103 -4.19 13.96 -13.42
N LYS A 104 -4.27 14.15 -14.76
CA LYS A 104 -4.45 15.47 -15.35
C LYS A 104 -5.79 16.10 -14.94
N LEU A 105 -6.87 15.34 -14.95
CA LEU A 105 -8.19 15.84 -14.56
C LEU A 105 -8.17 16.34 -13.10
N PHE A 106 -7.50 15.63 -12.20
CA PHE A 106 -7.36 16.05 -10.80
C PHE A 106 -6.42 17.25 -10.64
N ASP A 107 -5.29 17.27 -11.35
CA ASP A 107 -4.35 18.40 -11.39
C ASP A 107 -5.04 19.69 -11.84
N ASP A 108 -5.75 19.64 -12.98
CA ASP A 108 -6.51 20.78 -13.54
C ASP A 108 -7.61 21.30 -12.59
N ASN A 109 -8.01 20.50 -11.60
CA ASN A 109 -9.09 20.82 -10.65
C ASN A 109 -8.61 20.98 -9.20
N GLY A 110 -7.30 21.08 -8.96
CA GLY A 110 -6.80 21.37 -7.62
C GLY A 110 -6.78 20.19 -6.65
N ILE A 111 -6.78 18.96 -7.16
CA ILE A 111 -6.88 17.74 -6.35
C ILE A 111 -5.54 17.01 -6.36
N TYR A 112 -4.92 16.90 -5.18
CA TYR A 112 -3.73 16.08 -4.96
C TYR A 112 -4.06 14.61 -4.72
N VAL A 113 -3.06 13.73 -4.86
CA VAL A 113 -3.17 12.29 -4.57
C VAL A 113 -2.20 11.90 -3.47
N LEU A 114 -2.73 11.30 -2.40
CA LEU A 114 -1.98 10.47 -1.46
C LEU A 114 -2.09 9.03 -1.94
N LEU A 115 -0.97 8.42 -2.32
CA LEU A 115 -0.96 7.11 -2.96
C LEU A 115 -0.28 6.08 -2.07
N ASP A 116 -1.01 5.08 -1.60
CA ASP A 116 -0.41 3.94 -0.91
C ASP A 116 0.38 3.08 -1.93
N LEU A 117 1.62 2.75 -1.58
CA LEU A 117 2.50 1.92 -2.41
C LEU A 117 2.24 0.42 -2.22
N SER A 118 1.66 0.06 -1.07
CA SER A 118 1.30 -1.30 -0.75
C SER A 118 0.17 -1.79 -1.62
N LEU A 119 0.29 -3.00 -2.14
CA LEU A 119 -0.81 -3.70 -2.80
C LEU A 119 -1.35 -4.84 -1.92
N PRO A 120 -2.66 -5.09 -1.95
CA PRO A 120 -3.25 -6.22 -1.25
C PRO A 120 -2.63 -7.57 -1.66
N ALA A 121 -2.77 -8.56 -0.78
CA ALA A 121 -2.33 -9.95 -0.92
C ALA A 121 -0.80 -10.20 -0.94
N ASN A 122 -0.01 -9.48 -1.75
CA ASN A 122 1.42 -9.79 -1.92
C ASN A 122 2.35 -8.56 -2.01
N GLY A 123 1.81 -7.35 -1.96
CA GLY A 123 2.57 -6.11 -2.08
C GLY A 123 2.66 -5.31 -0.79
N SER A 124 2.47 -5.91 0.38
CA SER A 124 2.45 -5.23 1.68
C SER A 124 3.45 -5.86 2.67
N ILE A 125 3.88 -5.07 3.67
CA ILE A 125 4.63 -5.63 4.80
C ILE A 125 3.66 -6.47 5.63
N ASN A 126 3.85 -7.79 5.60
CA ASN A 126 3.01 -8.70 6.36
C ASN A 126 3.21 -8.48 7.88
N ARG A 127 2.16 -7.99 8.55
CA ARG A 127 2.18 -7.72 9.99
C ARG A 127 2.46 -8.92 10.89
N ALA A 128 2.14 -10.15 10.44
CA ALA A 128 2.35 -11.39 11.20
C ALA A 128 3.79 -11.93 11.04
N ALA A 129 4.45 -11.60 9.93
CA ALA A 129 5.82 -12.01 9.63
C ALA A 129 6.54 -10.87 8.87
N PRO A 130 6.84 -9.74 9.56
CA PRO A 130 7.25 -8.53 8.88
C PRO A 130 8.61 -8.70 8.21
N SER A 131 8.69 -8.24 6.96
CA SER A 131 9.93 -8.21 6.21
C SER A 131 9.94 -7.04 5.23
N TRP A 132 11.14 -6.54 4.94
CA TRP A 132 11.38 -5.54 3.91
C TRP A 132 12.32 -6.17 2.88
N THR A 133 11.78 -6.46 1.69
CA THR A 133 12.42 -7.37 0.74
C THR A 133 12.61 -6.71 -0.62
N THR A 134 13.43 -7.33 -1.48
CA THR A 134 13.62 -6.88 -2.87
C THR A 134 12.32 -6.88 -3.65
N ALA A 135 11.39 -7.81 -3.39
CA ALA A 135 10.10 -7.84 -4.05
C ALA A 135 9.22 -6.63 -3.68
N LEU A 136 9.17 -6.27 -2.39
CA LEU A 136 8.42 -5.11 -1.92
C LEU A 136 9.05 -3.79 -2.40
N LEU A 137 10.38 -3.66 -2.32
CA LEU A 137 11.07 -2.47 -2.81
C LEU A 137 10.87 -2.30 -4.32
N ASP A 138 10.95 -3.38 -5.11
CA ASP A 138 10.70 -3.32 -6.55
C ASP A 138 9.26 -2.93 -6.89
N GLU A 139 8.26 -3.43 -6.14
CA GLU A 139 6.86 -3.03 -6.29
C GLU A 139 6.69 -1.53 -6.05
N TYR A 140 7.23 -1.06 -4.92
CA TYR A 140 7.10 0.34 -4.53
C TYR A 140 7.79 1.27 -5.54
N MET A 141 9.01 0.94 -5.99
CA MET A 141 9.72 1.71 -7.02
C MET A 141 8.98 1.73 -8.36
N ARG A 142 8.37 0.61 -8.77
CA ARG A 142 7.61 0.53 -10.02
C ARG A 142 6.41 1.47 -10.04
N THR A 143 5.66 1.51 -8.94
CA THR A 143 4.55 2.46 -8.79
C THR A 143 5.06 3.90 -8.79
N ILE A 144 6.14 4.20 -8.06
CA ILE A 144 6.76 5.53 -8.06
C ILE A 144 7.19 5.94 -9.47
N ASP A 145 7.86 5.06 -10.24
CA ASP A 145 8.35 5.38 -11.58
C ASP A 145 7.23 5.80 -12.54
N VAL A 146 6.05 5.19 -12.40
CA VAL A 146 4.87 5.53 -13.20
C VAL A 146 4.25 6.87 -12.77
N PHE A 147 4.20 7.12 -11.46
CA PHE A 147 3.49 8.27 -10.89
C PHE A 147 4.34 9.51 -10.67
N ASN A 148 5.68 9.40 -10.67
CA ASN A 148 6.59 10.52 -10.42
C ASN A 148 6.54 11.62 -11.50
N LYS A 149 5.91 11.35 -12.64
CA LYS A 149 5.66 12.34 -13.69
C LYS A 149 4.45 13.25 -13.43
N TYR A 150 3.64 12.98 -12.41
CA TYR A 150 2.46 13.77 -12.07
C TYR A 150 2.76 14.70 -10.88
N ASP A 151 2.62 16.01 -11.09
CA ASP A 151 2.97 17.03 -10.09
C ASP A 151 2.01 17.04 -8.88
N ASN A 152 0.80 16.52 -9.05
CA ASN A 152 -0.23 16.47 -8.01
C ASN A 152 -0.13 15.23 -7.10
N VAL A 153 0.95 14.43 -7.17
CA VAL A 153 1.21 13.40 -6.14
C VAL A 153 1.79 14.05 -4.89
N LEU A 154 1.01 14.12 -3.83
CA LEU A 154 1.38 14.75 -2.56
C LEU A 154 2.32 13.88 -1.75
N ALA A 155 1.97 12.61 -1.57
CA ALA A 155 2.78 11.67 -0.82
C ALA A 155 2.56 10.22 -1.27
N TYR A 156 3.58 9.41 -1.03
CA TYR A 156 3.51 7.97 -1.15
C TYR A 156 3.48 7.32 0.24
N SER A 157 2.46 6.50 0.52
CA SER A 157 2.37 5.77 1.79
C SER A 157 3.13 4.45 1.74
N VAL A 158 4.07 4.24 2.67
CA VAL A 158 4.87 3.00 2.74
C VAL A 158 4.19 1.87 3.50
N GLY A 159 3.05 2.15 4.14
CA GLY A 159 2.24 1.13 4.79
C GLY A 159 0.97 1.72 5.43
N ASN A 160 -0.01 0.84 5.62
CA ASN A 160 -1.28 1.13 6.28
C ASN A 160 -1.53 0.08 7.36
N GLU A 161 -1.62 0.51 8.62
CA GLU A 161 -1.91 -0.34 9.79
C GLU A 161 -1.04 -1.60 9.89
N VAL A 162 0.22 -1.53 9.46
CA VAL A 162 1.18 -2.63 9.59
C VAL A 162 1.39 -2.97 11.07
N VAL A 163 1.60 -1.93 11.89
CA VAL A 163 1.53 -2.03 13.35
C VAL A 163 0.10 -1.74 13.76
N SER A 164 -0.59 -2.75 14.29
CA SER A 164 -2.02 -2.72 14.58
C SER A 164 -2.36 -2.99 16.04
N ARG A 165 -1.43 -3.59 16.80
CA ARG A 165 -1.59 -3.96 18.20
C ARG A 165 -0.26 -3.80 18.95
N ALA A 166 -0.31 -3.70 20.29
CA ALA A 166 0.92 -3.63 21.10
C ALA A 166 1.87 -4.82 20.86
N VAL A 167 1.30 -6.00 20.58
CA VAL A 167 2.02 -7.27 20.38
C VAL A 167 2.80 -7.36 19.07
N ASN A 168 2.51 -6.53 18.06
CA ASN A 168 3.18 -6.56 16.76
C ASN A 168 3.98 -5.29 16.45
N THR A 169 4.36 -4.55 17.49
CA THR A 169 5.17 -3.34 17.35
C THR A 169 6.58 -3.59 16.81
N ASP A 170 7.04 -4.84 16.81
CA ASP A 170 8.26 -5.30 16.17
C ASP A 170 8.23 -5.23 14.64
N ALA A 171 7.08 -4.91 14.03
CA ALA A 171 6.98 -4.57 12.61
C ALA A 171 7.46 -3.14 12.29
N ALA A 172 7.49 -2.23 13.29
CA ALA A 172 7.85 -0.82 13.08
C ALA A 172 9.24 -0.57 12.43
N PRO A 173 10.31 -1.35 12.74
CA PRO A 173 11.61 -1.22 12.08
C PRO A 173 11.56 -1.45 10.57
N PHE A 174 10.67 -2.35 10.09
CA PHE A 174 10.51 -2.63 8.67
C PHE A 174 9.81 -1.48 7.95
N VAL A 175 8.77 -0.90 8.57
CA VAL A 175 8.10 0.33 8.07
C VAL A 175 9.11 1.48 8.00
N LYS A 176 9.93 1.67 9.04
CA LYS A 176 10.93 2.73 9.09
C LYS A 176 12.04 2.52 8.05
N ALA A 177 12.41 1.28 7.75
CA ALA A 177 13.36 0.97 6.68
C ALA A 177 12.76 1.22 5.29
N ALA A 178 11.49 0.88 5.08
CA ALA A 178 10.77 1.23 3.85
C ALA A 178 10.75 2.75 3.66
N ALA A 179 10.45 3.52 4.70
CA ALA A 179 10.51 4.99 4.64
C ALA A 179 11.91 5.49 4.26
N ARG A 180 12.98 4.98 4.90
CA ARG A 180 14.37 5.32 4.56
C ARG A 180 14.67 5.08 3.08
N ASP A 181 14.37 3.88 2.59
CA ASP A 181 14.76 3.44 1.25
C ASP A 181 13.94 4.18 0.17
N ILE A 182 12.63 4.37 0.40
CA ILE A 182 11.77 5.14 -0.51
C ILE A 182 12.14 6.63 -0.53
N LYS A 183 12.45 7.25 0.62
CA LYS A 183 12.97 8.63 0.63
C LYS A 183 14.28 8.76 -0.13
N ALA A 184 15.19 7.80 0.03
CA ALA A 184 16.44 7.78 -0.72
C ALA A 184 16.19 7.66 -2.24
N TYR A 185 15.24 6.80 -2.63
CA TYR A 185 14.86 6.61 -4.03
C TYR A 185 14.24 7.87 -4.65
N LEU A 186 13.25 8.46 -3.98
CA LEU A 186 12.59 9.70 -4.41
C LEU A 186 13.59 10.85 -4.63
N ARG A 187 14.56 11.02 -3.72
CA ARG A 187 15.64 12.00 -3.87
C ARG A 187 16.52 11.70 -5.09
N SER A 188 16.82 10.43 -5.36
CA SER A 188 17.68 10.03 -6.47
C SER A 188 17.07 10.32 -7.85
N ILE A 189 15.73 10.34 -7.93
CA ILE A 189 14.97 10.64 -9.14
C ILE A 189 14.45 12.09 -9.17
N GLY A 190 14.87 12.93 -8.21
CA GLY A 190 14.48 14.35 -8.15
C GLY A 190 13.02 14.59 -7.77
N SER A 191 12.35 13.63 -7.15
CA SER A 191 10.96 13.77 -6.68
C SER A 191 10.89 14.61 -5.40
N ASN A 192 9.84 15.43 -5.31
CA ASN A 192 9.48 16.18 -4.10
C ASN A 192 8.31 15.56 -3.32
N ALA A 193 7.79 14.42 -3.77
CA ALA A 193 6.70 13.74 -3.07
C ALA A 193 7.14 13.34 -1.65
N MET A 194 6.24 13.48 -0.69
CA MET A 194 6.48 13.11 0.71
C MET A 194 6.33 11.60 0.92
N VAL A 195 6.90 11.07 1.99
CA VAL A 195 6.65 9.68 2.42
C VAL A 195 5.74 9.65 3.65
N SER A 196 4.62 8.94 3.55
CA SER A 196 3.65 8.81 4.65
C SER A 196 3.58 7.39 5.22
N TYR A 197 3.01 7.27 6.42
CA TYR A 197 2.52 6.02 6.99
C TYR A 197 1.17 6.27 7.63
N SER A 198 0.20 5.37 7.41
CA SER A 198 -1.14 5.45 8.00
C SER A 198 -1.26 4.43 9.14
N ALA A 199 -1.48 4.90 10.36
CA ALA A 199 -1.57 4.07 11.56
C ALA A 199 -3.03 3.82 11.96
N VAL A 200 -3.27 2.72 12.67
CA VAL A 200 -4.56 2.46 13.32
C VAL A 200 -4.72 3.34 14.56
N ASP A 201 -5.94 3.74 14.91
CA ASP A 201 -6.27 4.25 16.25
C ASP A 201 -6.38 3.12 17.28
N GLY A 202 -5.22 2.53 17.60
CA GLY A 202 -5.11 1.46 18.59
C GLY A 202 -5.00 1.96 20.03
N ASP A 203 -4.77 1.02 20.95
CA ASP A 203 -4.59 1.29 22.37
C ASP A 203 -3.51 2.36 22.65
N SER A 204 -3.77 3.19 23.66
CA SER A 204 -2.88 4.30 24.05
C SER A 204 -1.49 3.84 24.51
N ASN A 205 -1.32 2.56 24.87
CA ASN A 205 -0.04 2.01 25.30
C ASN A 205 0.97 1.83 24.15
N PHE A 206 0.54 1.85 22.89
CA PHE A 206 1.46 1.78 21.74
C PHE A 206 1.26 2.88 20.70
N ARG A 207 0.05 3.45 20.57
CA ARG A 207 -0.28 4.46 19.54
C ARG A 207 0.71 5.62 19.49
N GLY A 208 0.94 6.30 20.61
CA GLY A 208 1.91 7.40 20.69
C GLY A 208 3.37 6.93 20.50
N GLY A 209 3.70 5.73 20.98
CA GLY A 209 5.05 5.15 20.84
C GLY A 209 5.42 4.80 19.40
N VAL A 210 4.47 4.36 18.58
CA VAL A 210 4.68 4.15 17.13
C VAL A 210 4.90 5.48 16.42
N ALA A 211 4.12 6.51 16.75
CA ALA A 211 4.30 7.85 16.20
C ALA A 211 5.68 8.43 16.54
N GLU A 212 6.09 8.35 17.80
CA GLU A 212 7.42 8.74 18.26
C GLU A 212 8.51 7.96 17.50
N TYR A 213 8.39 6.63 17.41
CA TYR A 213 9.39 5.78 16.76
C TYR A 213 9.55 6.08 15.26
N LEU A 214 8.47 6.23 14.50
CA LEU A 214 8.54 6.47 13.05
C LEU A 214 9.02 7.89 12.69
N THR A 215 9.01 8.81 13.66
CA THR A 215 9.32 10.23 13.45
C THR A 215 10.56 10.70 14.21
N CYS A 216 11.23 9.80 14.94
CA CYS A 216 12.50 10.08 15.63
C CYS A 216 13.75 9.86 14.76
N GLY A 217 14.82 10.58 15.07
CA GLY A 217 16.11 10.48 14.42
C GLY A 217 16.26 11.41 13.22
N ASN A 218 17.14 11.04 12.29
CA ASN A 218 17.47 11.87 11.12
C ASN A 218 16.35 11.85 10.08
N ASP A 219 16.17 12.97 9.39
CA ASP A 219 15.17 13.11 8.32
C ASP A 219 15.28 12.04 7.21
N SER A 220 16.48 11.50 6.96
CA SER A 220 16.68 10.43 5.98
C SER A 220 16.03 9.09 6.35
N VAL A 221 15.57 8.90 7.59
CA VAL A 221 14.94 7.65 8.08
C VAL A 221 13.57 7.86 8.71
N THR A 222 13.12 9.10 8.86
CA THR A 222 11.78 9.42 9.37
C THR A 222 10.81 9.56 8.21
N ILE A 223 9.55 9.18 8.44
CA ILE A 223 8.46 9.56 7.55
C ILE A 223 8.28 11.09 7.53
N ASP A 224 7.61 11.62 6.50
CA ASP A 224 7.28 13.04 6.36
C ASP A 224 5.85 13.34 6.85
N LEU A 225 4.92 12.40 6.69
CA LEU A 225 3.53 12.51 7.15
C LEU A 225 3.14 11.31 8.01
N TYR A 226 2.51 11.57 9.15
CA TYR A 226 1.91 10.53 9.99
C TYR A 226 0.38 10.58 9.89
N GLY A 227 -0.21 9.59 9.24
CA GLY A 227 -1.64 9.39 9.18
C GLY A 227 -2.16 8.61 10.38
N LEU A 228 -3.33 8.99 10.91
CA LEU A 228 -4.08 8.18 11.88
C LEU A 228 -5.48 7.88 11.34
N ASN A 229 -5.83 6.60 11.19
CA ASN A 229 -7.18 6.16 10.88
C ASN A 229 -8.01 6.24 12.16
N ASN A 230 -8.81 7.29 12.34
CA ASN A 230 -9.51 7.59 13.59
C ASN A 230 -11.03 7.61 13.43
N TYR A 231 -11.71 6.70 14.12
CA TYR A 231 -13.17 6.55 14.08
C TYR A 231 -13.82 6.80 15.45
N ALA A 232 -13.14 7.45 16.39
CA ALA A 232 -13.61 7.60 17.76
C ALA A 232 -14.76 8.61 17.93
N TRP A 233 -14.97 9.50 16.95
CA TRP A 233 -16.07 10.48 16.97
C TRP A 233 -17.30 9.93 16.25
N CYS A 234 -18.34 9.57 17.00
CA CYS A 234 -19.60 9.05 16.46
C CYS A 234 -20.79 9.96 16.81
N GLY A 235 -21.61 10.30 15.81
CA GLY A 235 -22.83 11.09 16.00
C GLY A 235 -22.57 12.49 16.56
N SER A 236 -23.46 12.96 17.44
CA SER A 236 -23.25 14.24 18.13
C SER A 236 -22.27 14.05 19.27
N SER A 237 -21.05 14.59 19.11
CA SER A 237 -19.97 14.44 20.08
C SER A 237 -19.20 15.75 20.27
N SER A 238 -18.08 15.69 20.97
CA SER A 238 -17.15 16.80 21.20
C SER A 238 -15.72 16.26 21.29
N VAL A 239 -14.70 17.13 21.26
CA VAL A 239 -13.28 16.72 21.37
C VAL A 239 -13.04 15.86 22.63
N THR A 240 -13.67 16.20 23.74
CA THR A 240 -13.53 15.42 24.99
C THR A 240 -14.34 14.13 24.95
N ALA A 241 -15.60 14.19 24.50
CA ALA A 241 -16.49 13.02 24.52
C ALA A 241 -16.07 11.93 23.51
N SER A 242 -15.49 12.32 22.38
CA SER A 242 -14.88 11.43 21.38
C SER A 242 -13.49 10.92 21.79
N THR A 243 -12.96 11.37 22.94
CA THR A 243 -11.60 11.10 23.42
C THR A 243 -10.47 11.65 22.54
N TRP A 244 -10.77 12.50 21.55
CA TRP A 244 -9.77 13.19 20.73
C TRP A 244 -8.79 14.04 21.55
N SER A 245 -9.16 14.48 22.76
CA SER A 245 -8.20 15.11 23.69
C SER A 245 -6.98 14.23 23.98
N ASN A 246 -7.17 12.92 24.16
CA ASN A 246 -6.07 11.98 24.41
C ASN A 246 -5.16 11.83 23.18
N MET A 247 -5.78 11.78 22.00
CA MET A 247 -5.05 11.78 20.73
C MET A 247 -4.25 13.08 20.55
N VAL A 248 -4.84 14.25 20.80
CA VAL A 248 -4.09 15.52 20.76
C VAL A 248 -2.87 15.47 21.70
N ASP A 249 -3.02 14.92 22.90
CA ASP A 249 -1.92 14.77 23.85
C ASP A 249 -0.82 13.81 23.38
N ASP A 250 -1.19 12.68 22.76
CA ASP A 250 -0.24 11.70 22.21
C ASP A 250 0.60 12.30 21.07
N PHE A 251 -0.02 13.15 20.24
CA PHE A 251 0.57 13.60 18.98
C PHE A 251 1.16 15.02 19.02
N LYS A 252 0.91 15.83 20.07
CA LYS A 252 1.37 17.23 20.14
C LYS A 252 2.88 17.42 19.99
N ASN A 253 3.69 16.42 20.33
CA ASN A 253 5.15 16.48 20.23
C ASN A 253 5.72 15.81 18.98
N VAL A 254 4.88 15.25 18.11
CA VAL A 254 5.33 14.66 16.85
C VAL A 254 5.94 15.77 15.96
N PRO A 255 7.17 15.59 15.44
CA PRO A 255 7.89 16.65 14.72
C PRO A 255 7.54 16.75 13.23
N VAL A 256 6.70 15.84 12.74
CA VAL A 256 6.25 15.76 11.34
C VAL A 256 4.76 16.08 11.25
N ALA A 257 4.27 16.37 10.05
CA ALA A 257 2.86 16.71 9.90
C ALA A 257 1.98 15.49 10.13
N THR A 258 1.00 15.61 11.03
CA THR A 258 0.01 14.57 11.27
C THR A 258 -1.29 14.92 10.55
N TYR A 259 -2.07 13.92 10.18
CA TYR A 259 -3.41 14.09 9.62
C TYR A 259 -4.27 12.87 9.96
N MET A 260 -5.59 13.00 9.93
CA MET A 260 -6.47 11.84 10.03
C MET A 260 -6.48 11.14 8.66
N SER A 261 -5.76 10.02 8.54
CA SER A 261 -5.67 9.29 7.27
C SER A 261 -6.99 8.62 6.88
N GLU A 262 -7.90 8.48 7.84
CA GLU A 262 -9.32 8.15 7.71
C GLU A 262 -10.10 8.75 8.90
N TYR A 263 -11.33 9.19 8.69
CA TYR A 263 -12.31 9.52 9.74
C TYR A 263 -13.75 9.37 9.26
N GLY A 264 -14.70 9.28 10.20
CA GLY A 264 -16.14 9.33 9.93
C GLY A 264 -16.92 8.11 10.40
N CYS A 265 -16.95 7.88 11.72
CA CYS A 265 -17.62 6.75 12.37
C CYS A 265 -19.05 6.49 11.88
N ILE A 266 -19.41 5.23 11.65
CA ILE A 266 -20.73 4.81 11.15
C ILE A 266 -21.69 4.25 12.21
N GLU A 267 -21.32 4.23 13.48
CA GLU A 267 -22.16 3.72 14.58
C GLU A 267 -23.48 4.50 14.75
N VAL A 268 -23.50 5.77 14.33
CA VAL A 268 -24.70 6.61 14.30
C VAL A 268 -24.90 7.15 12.88
N LYS A 269 -26.04 6.79 12.27
CA LYS A 269 -26.42 7.21 10.90
C LYS A 269 -27.71 8.05 10.90
N PRO A 270 -27.87 9.01 9.96
CA PRO A 270 -26.83 9.48 9.04
C PRO A 270 -25.69 10.17 9.80
N ARG A 271 -24.48 10.12 9.24
CA ARG A 271 -23.30 10.75 9.84
C ARG A 271 -23.48 12.26 9.86
N LEU A 272 -23.23 12.87 11.01
CA LEU A 272 -23.43 14.30 11.21
C LEU A 272 -22.21 15.12 10.81
N TRP A 273 -21.01 14.54 10.81
CA TRP A 273 -19.74 15.18 10.42
C TRP A 273 -19.34 16.41 11.25
N GLN A 274 -19.82 16.52 12.49
CA GLN A 274 -19.46 17.60 13.41
C GLN A 274 -17.95 17.62 13.75
N GLU A 275 -17.28 16.48 13.63
CA GLU A 275 -15.84 16.34 13.78
C GLU A 275 -15.03 17.17 12.77
N VAL A 276 -15.61 17.51 11.61
CA VAL A 276 -15.00 18.40 10.62
C VAL A 276 -14.75 19.78 11.22
N ASP A 277 -15.68 20.31 12.02
CA ASP A 277 -15.52 21.63 12.62
C ASP A 277 -14.33 21.66 13.60
N ALA A 278 -14.11 20.56 14.32
CA ALA A 278 -12.95 20.40 15.20
C ALA A 278 -11.64 20.19 14.42
N LEU A 279 -11.67 19.37 13.36
CA LEU A 279 -10.48 18.97 12.60
C LEU A 279 -9.90 20.09 11.73
N TYR A 280 -10.72 21.05 11.30
CA TYR A 280 -10.29 22.16 10.43
C TYR A 280 -10.44 23.55 11.07
N GLY A 281 -11.35 23.72 12.04
CA GLY A 281 -11.55 25.01 12.72
C GLY A 281 -10.43 25.34 13.71
N ASP A 282 -10.40 26.58 14.20
CA ASP A 282 -9.37 27.06 15.14
C ASP A 282 -9.52 26.39 16.53
N THR A 283 -8.92 25.20 16.66
CA THR A 283 -8.99 24.35 17.86
C THR A 283 -7.63 23.71 18.19
N THR A 284 -7.51 23.13 19.39
CA THR A 284 -6.33 22.35 19.79
C THR A 284 -6.09 21.12 18.91
N VAL A 285 -7.09 20.66 18.15
CA VAL A 285 -6.92 19.58 17.17
C VAL A 285 -6.11 20.07 15.98
N THR A 286 -6.36 21.28 15.47
CA THR A 286 -5.61 21.87 14.34
C THR A 286 -4.18 22.31 14.64
N ASP A 287 -3.85 22.46 15.93
CA ASP A 287 -2.48 22.67 16.39
C ASP A 287 -1.61 21.42 16.15
N VAL A 288 -2.25 20.25 16.05
CA VAL A 288 -1.61 18.95 15.88
C VAL A 288 -1.82 18.43 14.46
N PHE A 289 -3.08 18.33 14.02
CA PHE A 289 -3.46 17.70 12.77
C PHE A 289 -3.64 18.71 11.63
N SER A 290 -3.19 18.31 10.43
CA SER A 290 -3.30 19.06 9.17
C SER A 290 -4.48 18.54 8.32
N GLY A 291 -5.64 18.34 8.95
CA GLY A 291 -6.86 17.89 8.28
C GLY A 291 -7.03 16.38 8.27
N GLY A 292 -7.82 15.85 7.34
CA GLY A 292 -8.02 14.41 7.23
C GLY A 292 -8.88 13.93 6.07
N VAL A 293 -9.04 12.61 5.99
CA VAL A 293 -9.72 11.88 4.92
C VAL A 293 -11.06 11.36 5.37
N ALA A 294 -12.15 11.89 4.80
CA ALA A 294 -13.47 11.35 5.06
C ALA A 294 -13.59 9.98 4.41
N PHE A 295 -13.92 8.97 5.20
CA PHE A 295 -13.96 7.59 4.75
C PHE A 295 -15.41 7.09 4.64
N SER A 296 -15.92 6.55 3.53
CA SER A 296 -15.42 6.50 2.15
C SER A 296 -16.35 7.19 1.16
N TYR A 297 -15.83 7.50 -0.03
CA TYR A 297 -16.64 7.93 -1.17
C TYR A 297 -17.49 6.76 -1.68
N PHE A 298 -16.80 5.70 -2.13
CA PHE A 298 -17.42 4.50 -2.68
C PHE A 298 -18.03 3.62 -1.57
N PRO A 299 -19.14 2.90 -1.85
CA PRO A 299 -19.68 1.87 -0.98
C PRO A 299 -18.65 0.81 -0.62
N THR A 300 -18.74 0.37 0.63
CA THR A 300 -17.96 -0.73 1.19
C THR A 300 -18.91 -1.75 1.83
N SER A 301 -18.44 -2.98 1.99
CA SER A 301 -19.22 -4.09 2.55
C SER A 301 -19.62 -3.91 4.01
N ASP A 302 -18.81 -3.19 4.78
CA ASP A 302 -19.01 -2.85 6.19
C ASP A 302 -19.93 -1.62 6.39
N GLY A 303 -20.46 -1.07 5.30
CA GLY A 303 -21.49 -0.04 5.34
C GLY A 303 -20.98 1.40 5.40
N TYR A 304 -19.72 1.65 5.06
CA TYR A 304 -19.28 2.97 4.63
C TYR A 304 -19.67 3.22 3.17
N GLY A 305 -19.39 4.44 2.71
CA GLY A 305 -19.78 4.94 1.40
C GLY A 305 -20.72 6.12 1.51
N MET A 306 -20.54 7.07 0.59
CA MET A 306 -21.34 8.29 0.52
C MET A 306 -22.08 8.43 -0.81
N VAL A 307 -21.80 7.55 -1.77
CA VAL A 307 -22.49 7.51 -3.05
C VAL A 307 -22.99 6.10 -3.37
N GLU A 308 -24.04 6.00 -4.17
CA GLU A 308 -24.53 4.76 -4.76
C GLU A 308 -24.46 4.88 -6.29
N PHE A 309 -24.19 3.76 -6.95
CA PHE A 309 -24.16 3.69 -8.42
C PHE A 309 -25.47 3.12 -8.94
N GLY A 310 -26.03 3.76 -9.97
CA GLY A 310 -27.12 3.19 -10.76
C GLY A 310 -26.71 1.88 -11.43
N GLY A 311 -27.69 1.11 -11.91
CA GLY A 311 -27.45 -0.23 -12.48
C GLY A 311 -26.51 -0.27 -13.69
N ASP A 312 -26.26 0.87 -14.34
CA ASP A 312 -25.32 1.02 -15.46
C ASP A 312 -23.91 1.46 -15.04
N GLY A 313 -23.70 1.76 -13.75
CA GLY A 313 -22.45 2.25 -13.18
C GLY A 313 -22.09 3.69 -13.58
N LYS A 314 -22.97 4.42 -14.25
CA LYS A 314 -22.71 5.79 -14.75
C LYS A 314 -23.43 6.85 -13.94
N ASP A 315 -24.62 6.52 -13.46
CA ASP A 315 -25.37 7.41 -12.58
C ASP A 315 -24.87 7.29 -11.14
N VAL A 316 -24.59 8.42 -10.50
CA VAL A 316 -24.16 8.50 -9.10
C VAL A 316 -25.24 9.22 -8.29
N THR A 317 -25.74 8.56 -7.25
CA THR A 317 -26.66 9.16 -6.27
C THR A 317 -25.93 9.39 -4.97
N VAL A 318 -25.98 10.61 -4.43
CA VAL A 318 -25.32 10.96 -3.16
C VAL A 318 -26.24 10.70 -1.97
N SER A 319 -25.66 10.27 -0.85
CA SER A 319 -26.41 10.00 0.38
C SER A 319 -26.59 11.24 1.26
N THR A 320 -27.37 11.09 2.34
CA THR A 320 -27.45 12.14 3.39
C THR A 320 -26.08 12.39 4.03
N ASP A 321 -25.26 11.36 4.21
CA ASP A 321 -23.90 11.51 4.75
C ASP A 321 -23.04 12.41 3.85
N PHE A 322 -23.13 12.24 2.52
CA PHE A 322 -22.44 13.11 1.57
C PHE A 322 -22.88 14.57 1.72
N THR A 323 -24.19 14.79 1.79
CA THR A 323 -24.78 16.13 1.88
C THR A 323 -24.34 16.84 3.16
N ASN A 324 -24.34 16.11 4.30
CA ASN A 324 -23.88 16.62 5.58
C ASN A 324 -22.37 16.95 5.56
N LEU A 325 -21.55 16.07 4.98
CA LEU A 325 -20.10 16.32 4.84
C LEU A 325 -19.83 17.55 3.98
N ALA A 326 -20.49 17.67 2.83
CA ALA A 326 -20.36 18.82 1.93
C ALA A 326 -20.71 20.12 2.65
N GLN A 327 -21.75 20.12 3.48
CA GLN A 327 -22.15 21.29 4.28
C GLN A 327 -21.06 21.68 5.28
N HIS A 328 -20.51 20.74 6.04
CA HIS A 328 -19.45 21.03 7.01
C HIS A 328 -18.16 21.50 6.32
N LEU A 329 -17.70 20.81 5.26
CA LEU A 329 -16.48 21.17 4.54
C LEU A 329 -16.55 22.56 3.85
N LYS A 330 -17.73 22.98 3.40
CA LYS A 330 -17.95 24.32 2.81
C LYS A 330 -17.99 25.43 3.86
N ASN A 331 -18.51 25.13 5.05
CA ASN A 331 -18.73 26.13 6.09
C ASN A 331 -17.54 26.31 7.03
N VAL A 332 -16.66 25.31 7.13
CA VAL A 332 -15.51 25.38 8.03
C VAL A 332 -14.47 26.39 7.54
N THR A 333 -14.06 27.29 8.43
CA THR A 333 -12.94 28.21 8.17
C THR A 333 -11.66 27.58 8.71
N THR A 334 -10.72 27.29 7.82
CA THR A 334 -9.46 26.62 8.19
C THR A 334 -8.55 27.55 9.00
N ALA A 335 -7.90 27.02 10.04
CA ALA A 335 -6.88 27.74 10.78
C ALA A 335 -5.73 28.22 9.87
N LYS A 336 -5.29 29.47 10.00
CA LYS A 336 -4.20 30.03 9.16
C LYS A 336 -2.82 30.04 9.83
N THR A 337 -2.76 29.69 11.11
CA THR A 337 -1.54 29.78 11.92
C THR A 337 -0.93 28.41 12.26
N PRO A 338 0.39 28.37 12.51
CA PRO A 338 1.36 29.43 12.22
C PRO A 338 1.61 29.57 10.71
N ALA A 339 1.95 30.77 10.25
CA ALA A 339 2.48 30.96 8.90
C ALA A 339 3.81 30.21 8.74
N GLN A 340 4.17 29.82 7.51
CA GLN A 340 5.36 29.00 7.25
C GLN A 340 6.65 29.58 7.86
N SER A 341 6.85 30.90 7.76
CA SER A 341 8.02 31.59 8.30
C SER A 341 8.15 31.55 9.83
N ALA A 342 7.07 31.22 10.53
CA ALA A 342 7.01 31.09 11.99
C ALA A 342 6.98 29.63 12.46
N ALA A 343 6.87 28.67 11.52
CA ALA A 343 6.82 27.25 11.83
C ALA A 343 8.16 26.77 12.40
N GLN A 344 8.09 26.03 13.51
CA GLN A 344 9.28 25.46 14.13
C GLN A 344 9.65 24.15 13.45
N THR A 345 10.92 24.02 13.07
CA THR A 345 11.50 22.75 12.61
C THR A 345 12.20 22.08 13.77
N GLY A 346 12.08 20.76 13.89
CA GLY A 346 12.78 20.00 14.92
C GLY A 346 12.83 18.52 14.59
N SER A 347 13.68 17.82 15.32
CA SER A 347 13.74 16.36 15.36
C SER A 347 13.63 15.91 16.81
N ILE A 348 13.12 14.71 17.03
CA ILE A 348 13.11 14.08 18.35
C ILE A 348 14.15 12.96 18.40
N GLU A 349 14.76 12.75 19.56
CA GLU A 349 15.63 11.60 19.77
C GLU A 349 14.80 10.31 19.78
N CYS A 350 15.38 9.21 19.32
CA CYS A 350 14.68 7.93 19.37
C CYS A 350 14.62 7.39 20.79
N PRO A 351 13.47 6.81 21.19
CA PRO A 351 13.39 6.11 22.46
C PRO A 351 14.38 4.94 22.47
N ALA A 352 14.86 4.56 23.65
CA ALA A 352 15.67 3.36 23.80
C ALA A 352 14.88 2.12 23.33
N ASP A 353 15.59 1.16 22.73
CA ASP A 353 15.02 -0.11 22.26
C ASP A 353 14.14 -0.76 23.34
N GLY A 354 12.91 -1.12 22.98
CA GLY A 354 11.95 -1.75 23.90
C GLY A 354 11.31 -0.83 24.95
N ALA A 355 11.68 0.46 25.03
CA ALA A 355 11.21 1.34 26.12
C ALA A 355 9.75 1.80 25.98
N LYS A 356 9.30 2.04 24.75
CA LYS A 356 7.93 2.50 24.42
C LYS A 356 7.14 1.46 23.65
N ILE A 357 7.82 0.81 22.71
CA ILE A 357 7.30 -0.25 21.86
C ILE A 357 8.39 -1.31 21.69
N ASN A 358 8.02 -2.54 21.33
CA ASN A 358 8.94 -3.66 21.15
C ASN A 358 9.69 -3.59 19.80
N ALA A 359 10.43 -2.51 19.58
CA ALA A 359 11.14 -2.24 18.33
C ALA A 359 12.59 -1.84 18.59
N SER A 360 13.51 -2.41 17.81
CA SER A 360 14.92 -2.03 17.82
C SER A 360 15.16 -0.78 16.98
N SER A 361 16.12 0.05 17.40
CA SER A 361 16.63 1.15 16.58
C SER A 361 17.47 0.68 15.38
N LYS A 362 17.95 -0.57 15.38
CA LYS A 362 18.65 -1.16 14.24
C LYS A 362 17.64 -1.64 13.20
N LEU A 363 17.62 -0.95 12.06
CA LEU A 363 16.73 -1.24 10.93
C LEU A 363 17.29 -2.34 10.01
N PRO A 364 16.45 -3.07 9.26
CA PRO A 364 16.94 -3.98 8.22
C PRO A 364 17.75 -3.23 7.17
N PRO A 365 18.72 -3.90 6.50
CA PRO A 365 19.50 -3.29 5.42
C PRO A 365 18.62 -2.90 4.23
N THR A 366 19.16 -2.08 3.32
CA THR A 366 18.46 -1.79 2.06
C THR A 366 18.42 -3.07 1.22
N PRO A 367 17.24 -3.52 0.74
CA PRO A 367 17.16 -4.71 -0.10
C PRO A 367 18.04 -4.61 -1.35
N ASN A 368 18.90 -5.61 -1.56
CA ASN A 368 19.86 -5.63 -2.65
C ASN A 368 19.53 -6.76 -3.65
N LYS A 369 18.83 -6.41 -4.73
CA LYS A 369 18.39 -7.35 -5.77
C LYS A 369 19.56 -8.04 -6.47
N ALA A 370 20.64 -7.31 -6.78
CA ALA A 370 21.81 -7.88 -7.45
C ALA A 370 22.49 -8.95 -6.59
N ALA A 371 22.62 -8.71 -5.27
CA ALA A 371 23.16 -9.69 -4.34
C ALA A 371 22.25 -10.93 -4.21
N CYS A 372 20.93 -10.73 -4.09
CA CYS A 372 19.97 -11.84 -4.02
C CYS A 372 19.99 -12.70 -5.29
N ASN A 373 20.03 -12.08 -6.48
CA ASN A 373 20.12 -12.80 -7.75
C ASN A 373 21.45 -13.56 -7.85
N CYS A 374 22.57 -12.92 -7.46
CA CYS A 374 23.87 -13.58 -7.44
C CYS A 374 23.86 -14.85 -6.58
N VAL A 375 23.26 -14.78 -5.38
CA VAL A 375 23.10 -15.96 -4.50
C VAL A 375 22.20 -16.99 -5.16
N ASN A 376 21.03 -16.58 -5.65
CA ASN A 376 20.05 -17.48 -6.26
C ASN A 376 20.63 -18.26 -7.45
N ASP A 377 21.38 -17.58 -8.32
CA ASP A 377 21.85 -18.14 -9.58
C ASP A 377 23.13 -18.95 -9.43
N ASN A 378 23.96 -18.64 -8.43
CA ASN A 378 25.32 -19.20 -8.32
C ASN A 378 25.56 -20.04 -7.06
N ALA A 379 24.71 -19.94 -6.03
CA ALA A 379 24.89 -20.65 -4.77
C ALA A 379 23.74 -21.60 -4.42
N LEU A 380 22.54 -21.43 -5.00
CA LEU A 380 21.36 -22.24 -4.67
C LEU A 380 21.15 -23.38 -5.68
N SER A 381 21.02 -24.61 -5.17
CA SER A 381 20.85 -25.83 -5.97
C SER A 381 19.39 -26.13 -6.29
N CYS A 382 18.48 -25.74 -5.41
CA CYS A 382 17.04 -26.00 -5.52
C CYS A 382 16.27 -24.74 -5.84
N HIS A 383 15.50 -24.79 -6.93
CA HIS A 383 14.70 -23.67 -7.41
C HIS A 383 13.24 -24.07 -7.47
N VAL A 384 12.40 -23.24 -6.85
CA VAL A 384 10.94 -23.34 -6.90
C VAL A 384 10.47 -23.20 -8.35
N ILE A 385 9.43 -23.94 -8.74
CA ILE A 385 8.83 -23.81 -10.08
C ILE A 385 7.93 -22.58 -10.17
N SER A 386 7.75 -22.06 -11.39
CA SER A 386 6.97 -20.83 -11.61
C SER A 386 5.52 -20.91 -11.13
N ALA A 387 4.89 -22.09 -11.17
CA ALA A 387 3.52 -22.26 -10.69
C ALA A 387 3.42 -22.02 -9.16
N THR A 388 4.45 -22.43 -8.43
CA THR A 388 4.53 -22.28 -6.97
C THR A 388 5.01 -20.90 -6.59
N ALA A 389 5.95 -20.31 -7.34
CA ALA A 389 6.41 -18.93 -7.12
C ALA A 389 5.27 -17.89 -7.22
N ASN A 390 4.22 -18.18 -8.00
CA ASN A 390 3.03 -17.35 -8.16
C ASN A 390 1.91 -17.65 -7.14
N ASP A 391 2.17 -18.49 -6.12
CA ASP A 391 1.20 -18.90 -5.10
C ASP A 391 1.75 -18.55 -3.70
N PRO A 392 1.45 -17.35 -3.16
CA PRO A 392 2.02 -16.88 -1.91
C PRO A 392 1.72 -17.79 -0.71
N ALA A 393 0.52 -18.36 -0.64
CA ALA A 393 0.14 -19.28 0.44
C ALA A 393 1.00 -20.54 0.41
N LYS A 394 1.20 -21.11 -0.79
CA LYS A 394 2.07 -22.27 -0.97
C LYS A 394 3.54 -21.95 -0.72
N MET A 395 4.02 -20.76 -1.13
CA MET A 395 5.38 -20.29 -0.84
C MET A 395 5.66 -20.21 0.67
N GLY A 396 4.72 -19.66 1.44
CA GLY A 396 4.82 -19.60 2.91
C GLY A 396 4.87 -21.00 3.52
N ALA A 397 3.89 -21.85 3.20
CA ALA A 397 3.82 -23.21 3.74
C ALA A 397 5.05 -24.06 3.41
N LEU A 398 5.59 -23.94 2.18
CA LEU A 398 6.81 -24.64 1.79
C LEU A 398 8.06 -24.10 2.51
N THR A 399 8.11 -22.80 2.78
CA THR A 399 9.21 -22.18 3.53
C THR A 399 9.22 -22.71 4.96
N ASP A 400 8.07 -22.73 5.63
CA ASP A 400 7.92 -23.28 6.98
C ASP A 400 8.29 -24.76 7.02
N TYR A 401 7.83 -25.52 6.04
CA TYR A 401 8.15 -26.94 5.93
C TYR A 401 9.65 -27.17 5.73
N ALA A 402 10.30 -26.48 4.80
CA ALA A 402 11.74 -26.59 4.57
C ALA A 402 12.56 -26.20 5.81
N CYS A 403 12.17 -25.13 6.52
CA CYS A 403 12.80 -24.74 7.78
C CYS A 403 12.60 -25.77 8.90
N SER A 404 11.44 -26.42 8.96
CA SER A 404 11.18 -27.50 9.93
C SER A 404 12.08 -28.71 9.67
N LEU A 405 12.36 -29.05 8.41
CA LEU A 405 13.26 -30.13 8.03
C LEU A 405 14.70 -29.81 8.40
N LEU A 406 15.16 -28.57 8.18
CA LEU A 406 16.48 -28.11 8.60
C LEU A 406 16.67 -28.21 10.12
N GLY A 407 15.65 -27.83 10.89
CA GLY A 407 15.67 -27.96 12.36
C GLY A 407 15.76 -29.42 12.83
N GLN A 408 15.15 -30.36 12.09
CA GLN A 408 15.21 -31.80 12.39
C GLN A 408 16.52 -32.46 11.96
N ALA A 409 17.15 -31.97 10.89
CA ALA A 409 18.37 -32.53 10.33
C ALA A 409 19.61 -32.36 11.24
N ASN A 410 19.48 -31.64 12.37
CA ASN A 410 20.54 -31.39 13.35
C ASN A 410 21.85 -30.88 12.71
N THR A 411 21.70 -30.01 11.71
CA THR A 411 22.82 -29.37 11.01
C THR A 411 23.12 -27.99 11.62
N SER A 412 24.30 -27.44 11.35
CA SER A 412 24.62 -26.06 11.71
C SER A 412 23.95 -25.02 10.81
N VAL A 413 23.25 -25.46 9.74
CA VAL A 413 22.55 -24.57 8.81
C VAL A 413 21.11 -24.40 9.27
N THR A 414 20.69 -23.15 9.46
CA THR A 414 19.35 -22.79 9.94
C THR A 414 18.69 -21.78 9.01
N CYS A 415 17.41 -21.52 9.24
CA CYS A 415 16.67 -20.44 8.58
C CYS A 415 16.95 -19.04 9.17
N GLU A 416 17.91 -18.88 10.07
CA GLU A 416 18.28 -17.55 10.58
C GLU A 416 18.83 -16.62 9.50
N ASN A 417 19.44 -17.16 8.45
CA ASN A 417 19.93 -16.36 7.32
C ASN A 417 18.81 -15.68 6.53
N ILE A 418 17.59 -16.21 6.54
CA ILE A 418 16.44 -15.66 5.80
C ILE A 418 15.43 -14.96 6.71
N SER A 419 15.64 -15.00 8.03
CA SER A 419 14.76 -14.38 9.02
C SER A 419 15.19 -12.95 9.36
N GLY A 420 14.24 -12.17 9.89
CA GLY A 420 14.51 -10.84 10.42
C GLY A 420 13.67 -10.61 11.67
N ASN A 421 14.27 -10.02 12.69
CA ASN A 421 13.60 -9.77 13.97
C ASN A 421 13.70 -8.28 14.30
N GLY A 422 12.58 -7.59 14.20
CA GLY A 422 12.51 -6.16 14.46
C GLY A 422 12.63 -5.80 15.95
N SER A 423 12.32 -6.72 16.88
CA SER A 423 12.50 -6.47 18.31
C SER A 423 13.97 -6.48 18.73
N THR A 424 14.79 -7.36 18.14
CA THR A 424 16.22 -7.49 18.48
C THR A 424 17.16 -6.78 17.50
N GLY A 425 16.65 -6.34 16.34
CA GLY A 425 17.47 -5.73 15.29
C GLY A 425 18.43 -6.73 14.63
N VAL A 426 18.10 -8.02 14.65
CA VAL A 426 18.88 -9.08 14.03
C VAL A 426 18.24 -9.46 12.70
N TYR A 427 19.00 -9.30 11.63
CA TYR A 427 18.54 -9.57 10.26
C TYR A 427 19.54 -10.51 9.60
N GLY A 428 19.05 -11.65 9.14
CA GLY A 428 19.84 -12.63 8.40
C GLY A 428 20.43 -12.05 7.11
N SER A 429 21.48 -12.69 6.62
CA SER A 429 22.22 -12.24 5.44
C SER A 429 21.42 -12.23 4.13
N LEU A 430 20.29 -12.95 4.09
CA LEU A 430 19.32 -13.04 3.00
C LEU A 430 17.92 -12.57 3.43
N SER A 431 17.78 -11.95 4.60
CA SER A 431 16.46 -11.53 5.13
C SER A 431 15.74 -10.53 4.25
N PHE A 432 16.49 -9.77 3.45
CA PHE A 432 16.00 -8.78 2.51
C PHE A 432 15.73 -9.34 1.11
N CYS A 433 16.02 -10.61 0.84
CA CYS A 433 15.72 -11.22 -0.45
C CYS A 433 14.22 -11.54 -0.59
N SER A 434 13.76 -11.75 -1.83
CA SER A 434 12.37 -12.11 -2.12
C SER A 434 11.99 -13.45 -1.46
N PRO A 435 10.69 -13.69 -1.21
CA PRO A 435 10.20 -14.98 -0.71
C PRO A 435 10.70 -16.17 -1.54
N GLU A 436 10.82 -16.00 -2.86
CA GLU A 436 11.39 -16.98 -3.78
C GLU A 436 12.82 -17.39 -3.40
N VAL A 437 13.72 -16.42 -3.28
CA VAL A 437 15.13 -16.69 -2.93
C VAL A 437 15.24 -17.29 -1.53
N LYS A 438 14.39 -16.87 -0.58
CA LYS A 438 14.35 -17.43 0.77
C LYS A 438 13.95 -18.91 0.77
N LEU A 439 12.91 -19.26 0.01
CA LEU A 439 12.50 -20.66 -0.14
C LEU A 439 13.58 -21.48 -0.84
N ASN A 440 14.15 -20.97 -1.93
CA ASN A 440 15.25 -21.61 -2.64
C ASN A 440 16.45 -21.86 -1.72
N TYR A 441 16.75 -20.93 -0.80
CA TYR A 441 17.81 -21.10 0.20
C TYR A 441 17.48 -22.24 1.16
N ALA A 442 16.27 -22.27 1.73
CA ALA A 442 15.88 -23.31 2.68
C ALA A 442 15.87 -24.70 2.02
N MET A 443 15.32 -24.82 0.82
CA MET A 443 15.30 -26.07 0.05
C MET A 443 16.71 -26.53 -0.36
N SER A 444 17.57 -25.59 -0.81
CA SER A 444 18.96 -25.90 -1.17
C SER A 444 19.76 -26.36 0.04
N SER A 445 19.60 -25.66 1.17
CA SER A 445 20.26 -26.02 2.42
C SER A 445 19.84 -27.41 2.90
N PHE A 446 18.57 -27.78 2.74
CA PHE A 446 18.09 -29.11 3.07
C PHE A 446 18.65 -30.17 2.10
N TRP A 447 18.63 -29.90 0.80
CA TRP A 447 19.21 -30.80 -0.19
C TRP A 447 20.70 -31.06 0.06
N GLU A 448 21.47 -30.06 0.49
CA GLU A 448 22.91 -30.24 0.81
C GLU A 448 23.16 -31.25 1.94
N THR A 449 22.16 -31.56 2.78
CA THR A 449 22.30 -32.53 3.88
C THR A 449 22.37 -33.99 3.42
N ASP A 450 21.78 -34.33 2.26
CA ASP A 450 21.74 -35.72 1.75
C ASP A 450 22.03 -35.87 0.25
N GLN A 451 22.01 -34.77 -0.50
CA GLN A 451 22.32 -34.63 -1.92
C GLN A 451 21.53 -35.56 -2.85
N LYS A 452 20.35 -36.05 -2.43
CA LYS A 452 19.49 -36.86 -3.31
C LYS A 452 18.69 -35.94 -4.21
N ALA A 453 18.59 -36.28 -5.50
CA ALA A 453 17.79 -35.50 -6.44
C ALA A 453 16.33 -35.31 -5.98
N THR A 454 15.76 -36.32 -5.33
CA THR A 454 14.41 -36.29 -4.76
C THR A 454 14.25 -35.34 -3.58
N SER A 455 15.32 -34.96 -2.89
CA SER A 455 15.27 -34.04 -1.74
C SER A 455 15.05 -32.59 -2.15
N CYS A 456 15.14 -32.31 -3.45
CA CYS A 456 14.87 -31.00 -4.05
C CYS A 456 13.44 -30.89 -4.62
N ASP A 457 12.69 -31.98 -4.68
CA ASP A 457 11.41 -32.04 -5.38
C ASP A 457 10.29 -31.28 -4.65
N PHE A 458 10.27 -31.37 -3.31
CA PHE A 458 9.25 -30.74 -2.45
C PHE A 458 7.80 -31.01 -2.93
N GLY A 459 7.52 -32.24 -3.38
CA GLY A 459 6.21 -32.63 -3.89
C GLY A 459 5.90 -32.04 -5.26
N GLY A 460 6.90 -31.97 -6.15
CA GLY A 460 6.83 -31.37 -7.47
C GLY A 460 6.84 -29.84 -7.50
N ASN A 461 7.20 -29.18 -6.39
CA ASN A 461 7.20 -27.72 -6.28
C ASN A 461 8.55 -27.08 -6.50
N ALA A 462 9.61 -27.87 -6.54
CA ALA A 462 10.96 -27.40 -6.81
C ALA A 462 11.74 -28.42 -7.63
N THR A 463 12.81 -27.95 -8.25
CA THR A 463 13.67 -28.75 -9.12
C THR A 463 15.14 -28.41 -8.88
N LEU A 464 16.02 -29.37 -9.14
CA LEU A 464 17.45 -29.10 -9.17
C LEU A 464 17.79 -28.24 -10.38
N THR A 465 18.63 -27.24 -10.17
CA THR A 465 19.16 -26.46 -11.29
C THR A 465 20.13 -27.30 -12.11
N PRO A 466 20.24 -27.06 -13.44
CA PRO A 466 21.26 -27.71 -14.26
C PRO A 466 22.71 -27.37 -13.84
N ASN A 467 22.88 -26.25 -13.12
CA ASN A 467 24.17 -25.70 -12.69
C ASN A 467 24.38 -25.92 -11.18
N THR A 468 24.16 -27.14 -10.67
CA THR A 468 24.34 -27.45 -9.25
C THR A 468 25.75 -27.06 -8.76
N PRO A 469 25.88 -26.08 -7.84
CA PRO A 469 27.17 -25.74 -7.27
C PRO A 469 27.72 -26.92 -6.47
N ASN A 470 29.05 -27.09 -6.44
CA ASN A 470 29.67 -28.01 -5.48
C ASN A 470 29.51 -27.44 -4.06
N THR A 471 29.22 -28.28 -3.07
CA THR A 471 28.68 -27.86 -1.77
C THR A 471 29.64 -27.10 -0.85
N GLN A 472 30.95 -27.08 -1.14
CA GLN A 472 31.88 -26.20 -0.41
C GLN A 472 31.99 -24.82 -1.09
N ALA A 473 31.87 -24.77 -2.42
CA ALA A 473 31.86 -23.51 -3.17
C ALA A 473 30.57 -22.71 -3.00
N SER A 474 29.43 -23.32 -2.66
CA SER A 474 28.14 -22.61 -2.48
C SER A 474 28.22 -21.54 -1.38
N SER A 475 28.81 -21.88 -0.22
CA SER A 475 28.98 -20.94 0.90
C SER A 475 29.95 -19.78 0.60
N GLU A 476 31.06 -20.05 -0.09
CA GLU A 476 32.02 -19.03 -0.50
C GLU A 476 31.47 -18.11 -1.59
N VAL A 477 30.69 -18.66 -2.54
CA VAL A 477 30.01 -17.89 -3.57
C VAL A 477 28.95 -16.99 -2.95
N ALA A 478 28.13 -17.52 -2.03
CA ALA A 478 27.15 -16.71 -1.30
C ALA A 478 27.82 -15.56 -0.53
N ALA A 479 28.93 -15.84 0.18
CA ALA A 479 29.69 -14.81 0.87
C ALA A 479 30.24 -13.73 -0.07
N LYS A 480 30.70 -14.11 -1.27
CA LYS A 480 31.15 -13.14 -2.30
C LYS A 480 30.00 -12.29 -2.83
N CYS A 481 28.83 -12.89 -3.12
CA CYS A 481 27.64 -12.16 -3.53
C CYS A 481 27.18 -11.14 -2.48
N LEU A 482 27.37 -11.47 -1.19
CA LEU A 482 26.90 -10.68 -0.05
C LEU A 482 27.93 -9.70 0.52
N ALA A 483 29.15 -9.63 -0.04
CA ALA A 483 30.28 -8.90 0.53
C ALA A 483 30.03 -7.39 0.80
N ASN A 484 28.94 -6.81 0.28
CA ASN A 484 28.47 -5.45 0.59
C ASN A 484 26.93 -5.32 0.67
N ALA A 485 26.20 -6.43 0.79
CA ALA A 485 24.75 -6.43 0.65
C ALA A 485 24.00 -5.93 1.90
N SER A 486 24.66 -5.89 3.05
CA SER A 486 24.08 -5.44 4.33
C SER A 486 24.22 -3.93 4.58
N ALA A 487 24.71 -3.16 3.60
CA ALA A 487 24.86 -1.71 3.73
C ALA A 487 23.54 -0.96 3.48
N VAL A 488 23.40 0.21 4.11
CA VAL A 488 22.37 1.19 3.72
C VAL A 488 22.81 1.86 2.43
N THR A 489 22.01 1.73 1.38
CA THR A 489 22.33 2.27 0.04
C THR A 489 21.11 2.98 -0.53
N THR A 490 21.32 3.84 -1.52
CA THR A 490 20.22 4.41 -2.30
C THR A 490 19.70 3.34 -3.26
N PRO A 491 18.40 2.97 -3.20
CA PRO A 491 17.83 2.07 -4.19
C PRO A 491 17.96 2.62 -5.60
N SER A 492 18.02 1.71 -6.57
CA SER A 492 17.99 2.07 -7.99
C SER A 492 17.05 1.12 -8.69
N ALA A 493 16.15 1.63 -9.53
CA ALA A 493 15.41 0.80 -10.46
C ALA A 493 16.40 -0.01 -11.30
N THR A 494 16.19 -1.32 -11.37
CA THR A 494 16.95 -2.13 -12.31
C THR A 494 16.52 -1.72 -13.72
N GLN A 495 17.47 -1.43 -14.62
CA GLN A 495 17.17 -1.23 -16.04
C GLN A 495 16.73 -2.57 -16.64
N GLY A 496 15.46 -2.89 -16.42
CA GLY A 496 14.74 -4.02 -16.97
C GLY A 496 13.33 -3.55 -17.18
N GLY A 497 13.12 -2.77 -18.25
CA GLY A 497 11.79 -2.49 -18.76
C GLY A 497 11.02 -3.81 -19.00
N PRO A 498 9.69 -3.75 -19.17
CA PRO A 498 8.90 -4.95 -19.39
C PRO A 498 9.54 -5.74 -20.53
N SER A 499 9.88 -7.00 -20.24
CA SER A 499 10.31 -7.94 -21.26
C SER A 499 9.16 -8.00 -22.26
N GLN A 500 9.33 -7.31 -23.40
CA GLN A 500 8.50 -7.55 -24.57
C GLN A 500 8.73 -9.01 -24.90
N THR A 501 7.77 -9.84 -24.50
CA THR A 501 7.54 -11.10 -25.18
C THR A 501 7.43 -10.74 -26.66
N THR A 502 8.40 -11.19 -27.44
CA THR A 502 8.33 -11.16 -28.90
C THR A 502 7.17 -12.06 -29.31
N GLY A 503 5.96 -11.52 -29.20
CA GLY A 503 4.77 -12.04 -29.83
C GLY A 503 5.00 -12.00 -31.33
N VAL A 504 4.97 -13.18 -31.93
CA VAL A 504 4.97 -13.35 -33.38
C VAL A 504 3.98 -12.38 -34.00
N ALA A 505 4.48 -11.52 -34.89
CA ALA A 505 3.70 -10.55 -35.62
C ALA A 505 2.52 -11.24 -36.34
N PRO A 506 1.27 -10.78 -36.17
CA PRO A 506 0.20 -11.21 -37.06
C PRO A 506 0.43 -10.54 -38.41
N THR A 507 0.71 -11.36 -39.42
CA THR A 507 0.77 -10.95 -40.83
C THR A 507 -0.51 -10.21 -41.21
N ALA A 508 -0.34 -8.96 -41.63
CA ALA A 508 -1.37 -8.19 -42.30
C ALA A 508 -1.73 -8.86 -43.64
N VAL A 509 -3.03 -9.13 -43.84
CA VAL A 509 -3.60 -9.28 -45.19
C VAL A 509 -4.69 -8.24 -45.33
N VAL A 510 -4.48 -7.37 -46.32
CA VAL A 510 -5.29 -6.20 -46.63
C VAL A 510 -6.37 -6.54 -47.65
N SER A 511 -7.59 -6.11 -47.33
CA SER A 511 -8.69 -5.64 -48.20
C SER A 511 -9.43 -6.60 -49.16
N GLY A 512 -10.76 -6.43 -49.18
CA GLY A 512 -11.58 -6.71 -50.36
C GLY A 512 -13.06 -6.96 -50.03
N GLY A 513 -13.86 -5.90 -49.86
CA GLY A 513 -15.32 -6.02 -49.75
C GLY A 513 -16.02 -6.06 -51.11
N LYS A 514 -17.14 -6.80 -51.20
CA LYS A 514 -18.49 -6.35 -51.67
C LYS A 514 -19.45 -7.52 -51.96
N ASP A 515 -20.62 -7.41 -51.33
CA ASP A 515 -22.00 -7.64 -51.79
C ASP A 515 -22.50 -8.93 -52.49
N ALA A 516 -23.69 -9.31 -51.98
CA ALA A 516 -24.90 -9.82 -52.65
C ALA A 516 -25.18 -11.35 -52.67
N GLY A 517 -26.32 -11.73 -52.08
CA GLY A 517 -27.35 -12.47 -52.81
C GLY A 517 -27.71 -13.90 -52.36
N SER A 518 -28.78 -13.99 -51.56
CA SER A 518 -29.95 -14.90 -51.70
C SER A 518 -29.82 -16.45 -51.73
N ASP A 519 -30.60 -17.03 -50.81
CA ASP A 519 -31.55 -18.16 -50.95
C ASP A 519 -31.13 -19.63 -50.76
N GLY A 520 -31.98 -20.33 -50.00
CA GLY A 520 -32.41 -21.70 -50.29
C GLY A 520 -31.80 -22.87 -49.51
N GLY A 521 -32.59 -23.47 -48.60
CA GLY A 521 -32.83 -24.91 -48.65
C GLY A 521 -32.45 -25.77 -47.44
N ASP A 522 -33.50 -26.20 -46.73
CA ASP A 522 -33.59 -27.36 -45.82
C ASP A 522 -32.72 -28.58 -46.18
N LYS A 523 -32.13 -29.23 -45.15
CA LYS A 523 -32.47 -30.62 -44.78
C LYS A 523 -31.86 -31.07 -43.45
N LYS A 524 -32.73 -31.72 -42.68
CA LYS A 524 -32.50 -32.54 -41.49
C LYS A 524 -31.45 -33.63 -41.74
N ASP A 525 -30.70 -33.98 -40.69
CA ASP A 525 -30.73 -35.34 -40.16
C ASP A 525 -30.26 -35.38 -38.70
N ASP A 526 -31.09 -36.05 -37.90
CA ASP A 526 -30.90 -36.38 -36.50
C ASP A 526 -29.73 -37.35 -36.32
N ASN A 527 -28.90 -37.15 -35.29
CA ASN A 527 -28.52 -38.29 -34.46
C ASN A 527 -28.23 -37.90 -33.01
N LYS A 528 -29.01 -38.49 -32.11
CA LYS A 528 -28.90 -38.42 -30.66
C LYS A 528 -27.73 -39.30 -30.21
N ASN A 529 -26.92 -38.80 -29.28
CA ASN A 529 -26.58 -39.61 -28.11
C ASN A 529 -26.26 -38.74 -26.89
N SER A 530 -26.58 -39.29 -25.74
CA SER A 530 -26.92 -38.62 -24.50
C SER A 530 -25.80 -38.69 -23.45
N GLY A 531 -25.87 -37.78 -22.47
CA GLY A 531 -25.25 -37.88 -21.14
C GLY A 531 -24.07 -36.92 -20.95
N ALA A 532 -24.01 -36.05 -19.93
CA ALA A 532 -24.85 -35.86 -18.76
C ALA A 532 -24.66 -34.43 -18.22
N ASN A 533 -25.75 -33.84 -17.71
CA ASN A 533 -25.78 -32.59 -16.94
C ASN A 533 -25.69 -32.90 -15.43
N ALA A 534 -24.94 -32.09 -14.69
CA ALA A 534 -25.14 -31.68 -13.29
C ALA A 534 -24.09 -30.59 -13.01
N VAL A 535 -24.35 -29.33 -12.63
CA VAL A 535 -25.26 -28.71 -11.67
C VAL A 535 -25.21 -29.36 -10.28
N PHE A 536 -24.33 -28.85 -9.42
CA PHE A 536 -24.45 -28.82 -7.96
C PHE A 536 -23.86 -27.47 -7.52
N ALA A 537 -24.68 -26.47 -7.16
CA ALA A 537 -25.37 -26.32 -5.87
C ALA A 537 -24.38 -26.13 -4.72
N SER A 538 -24.12 -24.85 -4.43
CA SER A 538 -23.54 -24.33 -3.20
C SER A 538 -24.37 -24.77 -2.00
N LEU A 539 -23.81 -25.59 -1.12
CA LEU A 539 -24.40 -25.93 0.18
C LEU A 539 -23.80 -25.02 1.24
N SER A 540 -24.60 -24.06 1.72
CA SER A 540 -24.39 -23.37 2.98
C SER A 540 -24.45 -24.38 4.13
N MET A 541 -23.38 -24.53 4.90
CA MET A 541 -23.44 -25.16 6.20
C MET A 541 -23.67 -24.10 7.28
N VAL A 542 -24.91 -24.10 7.76
CA VAL A 542 -25.31 -23.58 9.06
C VAL A 542 -24.58 -24.37 10.15
N VAL A 543 -23.82 -23.70 11.02
CA VAL A 543 -23.49 -24.23 12.34
C VAL A 543 -24.14 -23.34 13.38
N LEU A 544 -25.27 -23.82 13.88
CA LEU A 544 -25.91 -23.38 15.11
C LEU A 544 -25.21 -24.12 16.27
N ALA A 545 -24.64 -23.41 17.24
CA ALA A 545 -24.24 -23.99 18.52
C ALA A 545 -24.56 -23.02 19.67
N VAL A 546 -25.83 -23.07 20.07
CA VAL A 546 -26.39 -23.06 21.43
C VAL A 546 -25.61 -22.35 22.55
N ALA A 547 -26.26 -21.31 23.07
CA ALA A 547 -25.98 -20.65 24.34
C ALA A 547 -26.09 -21.61 25.56
N GLY A 548 -25.17 -21.45 26.51
CA GLY A 548 -25.24 -22.04 27.84
C GLY A 548 -24.66 -21.10 28.88
N ALA A 549 -25.55 -20.41 29.61
CA ALA A 549 -25.22 -19.65 30.81
C ALA A 549 -25.13 -20.58 32.03
N VAL A 550 -24.10 -20.44 32.86
CA VAL A 550 -24.13 -20.81 34.29
C VAL A 550 -23.33 -19.77 35.10
N ILE A 551 -23.90 -19.47 36.27
CA ILE A 551 -23.68 -18.37 37.21
C ILE A 551 -22.73 -18.78 38.36
N ALA A 552 -22.04 -17.77 38.93
CA ALA A 552 -21.42 -17.68 40.28
C ALA A 552 -20.20 -18.58 40.57
N ALA A 553 -19.15 -18.13 41.27
CA ALA A 553 -19.08 -17.12 42.35
C ALA A 553 -17.92 -16.13 42.22
#